data_AF-A0A7V4P8U2-F1
#
_entry.id   AF-A0A7V4P8U2-F1
#
_cell.length_a   1.000
_cell.length_b   1.000
_cell.length_c   1.000
_cell.angle_alpha   90.00
_cell.angle_beta   90.00
_cell.angle_gamma   90.00
#
_symmetry.space_group_name_H-M   'P 1'
#
loop_
_entity.id
_entity.type
_entity.pdbx_description
1 polymer ?
#
loop_
_entity_poly.entity_id
_entity_poly.type
_entity_poly.pdbx_seq_one_letter_code
_entity_poly.pdbx_strand_id
1 'polypeptide(L)'
;MALSRTFIQSLTLTQIGAFTTTQILAFEAVELGYLTATQFQALTTTQIGVMTTTQVKGFSTTGLDAITTTQLSAVTTTQLGVLSTTQLRALTTTSMAALTTAQLTGLSSVQVGALTTTQVNAITTTNLASLSTTQVKGLTAAQLVGLSLASFGALTTTQLGALTTTQVRSLGTINVAALTTTQLGGFSSTQIGALTATLLNALSTTNIAALSTTQLTGLSSVQLIGINTTNFSQFTTTQLAGLTTTQLKGLSAAQATVLSTTQLSAITTAQLGSFATTQVKALSTTNIAALTTSQFGALTSVQIAALTTTQVQAITTVNIGGLTTTQIAGLQAAQVLV
;
A
#
# COMPACT_ATOMS: atom_id res chain seq x y z
N MET A 1 1.29 27.13 -44.87
CA MET A 1 -0.18 27.21 -44.92
C MET A 1 -0.65 25.80 -44.64
N ALA A 2 -1.37 25.59 -43.53
CA ALA A 2 -1.82 24.25 -43.17
C ALA A 2 -2.72 23.66 -44.27
N LEU A 3 -2.45 22.42 -44.64
CA LEU A 3 -3.26 21.58 -45.51
C LEU A 3 -4.64 21.36 -44.86
N SER A 4 -5.69 21.42 -45.67
CA SER A 4 -7.06 21.27 -45.16
C SER A 4 -7.34 19.82 -44.74
N ARG A 5 -8.26 19.63 -43.78
CA ARG A 5 -8.72 18.28 -43.37
C ARG A 5 -9.18 17.46 -44.56
N THR A 6 -9.98 18.05 -45.46
CA THR A 6 -10.49 17.38 -46.66
C THR A 6 -9.35 16.93 -47.57
N PHE A 7 -8.32 17.75 -47.74
CA PHE A 7 -7.14 17.37 -48.52
C PHE A 7 -6.39 16.19 -47.87
N ILE A 8 -6.07 16.28 -46.58
CA ILE A 8 -5.38 15.20 -45.85
C ILE A 8 -6.17 13.89 -45.93
N GLN A 9 -7.49 13.95 -45.74
CA GLN A 9 -8.36 12.76 -45.78
C GLN A 9 -8.59 12.22 -47.20
N SER A 10 -8.22 12.96 -48.25
CA SER A 10 -8.24 12.47 -49.63
C SER A 10 -7.00 11.64 -50.01
N LEU A 11 -5.92 11.71 -49.22
CA LEU A 11 -4.69 10.96 -49.47
C LEU A 11 -4.92 9.45 -49.32
N THR A 12 -4.46 8.67 -50.29
CA THR A 12 -4.54 7.21 -50.24
C THR A 12 -3.52 6.63 -49.25
N LEU A 13 -3.75 5.40 -48.80
CA LEU A 13 -2.82 4.70 -47.89
C LEU A 13 -1.43 4.56 -48.53
N THR A 14 -1.37 4.27 -49.83
CA THR A 14 -0.12 4.17 -50.59
C THR A 14 0.62 5.52 -50.64
N GLN A 15 -0.10 6.63 -50.83
CA GLN A 15 0.52 7.96 -50.81
C GLN A 15 1.11 8.29 -49.44
N ILE A 16 0.39 7.98 -48.36
CA ILE A 16 0.86 8.22 -46.99
C ILE A 16 2.12 7.39 -46.70
N GLY A 17 2.10 6.10 -47.01
CA GLY A 17 3.26 5.23 -46.79
C GLY A 17 4.48 5.59 -47.67
N ALA A 18 4.27 6.28 -48.78
CA ALA A 18 5.34 6.69 -49.70
C ALA A 18 6.00 8.04 -49.35
N PHE A 19 5.46 8.82 -48.41
CA PHE A 19 6.11 10.08 -48.02
C PHE A 19 7.51 9.84 -47.45
N THR A 20 8.48 10.64 -47.87
CA THR A 20 9.82 10.63 -47.27
C THR A 20 9.80 11.20 -45.86
N THR A 21 10.84 10.93 -45.07
CA THR A 21 10.99 11.51 -43.73
C THR A 21 11.04 13.04 -43.77
N THR A 22 11.65 13.63 -44.81
CA THR A 22 11.63 15.08 -45.05
C THR A 22 10.22 15.60 -45.32
N GLN A 23 9.42 14.88 -46.12
CA GLN A 23 8.02 15.26 -46.36
C GLN A 23 7.20 15.16 -45.08
N ILE A 24 7.38 14.11 -44.27
CA ILE A 24 6.72 13.97 -42.96
C ILE A 24 7.09 15.13 -42.03
N LEU A 25 8.35 15.54 -41.98
CA LEU A 25 8.79 16.67 -41.16
C LEU A 25 8.20 18.02 -41.60
N ALA A 26 7.67 18.12 -42.82
CA ALA A 26 6.98 19.31 -43.31
C ALA A 26 5.53 19.42 -42.82
N PHE A 27 4.93 18.34 -42.28
CA PHE A 27 3.56 18.37 -41.77
C PHE A 27 3.48 19.15 -40.46
N GLU A 28 2.47 20.00 -40.33
CA GLU A 28 2.11 20.64 -39.08
C GLU A 28 1.35 19.66 -38.17
N ALA A 29 1.39 19.89 -36.86
CA ALA A 29 0.73 19.03 -35.87
C ALA A 29 -0.78 18.85 -36.16
N VAL A 30 -1.46 19.92 -36.57
CA VAL A 30 -2.89 19.88 -36.86
C VAL A 30 -3.24 18.97 -38.04
N GLU A 31 -2.34 18.87 -39.03
CA GLU A 31 -2.54 18.06 -40.23
C GLU A 31 -2.43 16.57 -39.91
N LEU A 32 -1.50 16.19 -39.04
CA LEU A 32 -1.41 14.82 -38.52
C LEU A 32 -2.66 14.41 -37.73
N GLY A 33 -3.30 15.38 -37.06
CA GLY A 33 -4.58 15.19 -36.39
C GLY A 33 -5.79 15.00 -37.32
N TYR A 34 -5.64 15.28 -38.62
CA TYR A 34 -6.69 15.07 -39.62
C TYR A 34 -6.71 13.66 -40.21
N LEU A 35 -5.64 12.88 -40.04
CA LEU A 35 -5.56 11.50 -40.52
C LEU A 35 -6.68 10.66 -39.89
N THR A 36 -7.35 9.87 -40.73
CA THR A 36 -8.27 8.81 -40.27
C THR A 36 -7.49 7.65 -39.63
N ALA A 37 -8.17 6.75 -38.92
CA ALA A 37 -7.56 5.56 -38.32
C ALA A 37 -6.76 4.71 -39.33
N THR A 38 -7.32 4.49 -40.52
CA THR A 38 -6.68 3.67 -41.56
C THR A 38 -5.50 4.40 -42.20
N GLN A 39 -5.62 5.71 -42.42
CA GLN A 39 -4.53 6.54 -42.90
C GLN A 39 -3.37 6.62 -41.89
N PHE A 40 -3.67 6.71 -40.59
CA PHE A 40 -2.65 6.69 -39.54
C PHE A 40 -1.88 5.35 -39.52
N GLN A 41 -2.56 4.23 -39.73
CA GLN A 41 -1.93 2.91 -39.86
C GLN A 41 -1.05 2.76 -41.11
N ALA A 42 -1.23 3.61 -42.13
CA ALA A 42 -0.36 3.60 -43.31
C ALA A 42 1.00 4.28 -43.07
N LEU A 43 1.17 4.99 -41.94
CA LEU A 43 2.47 5.55 -41.57
C LEU A 43 3.48 4.44 -41.25
N THR A 44 4.68 4.53 -41.81
CA THR A 44 5.75 3.57 -41.54
C THR A 44 6.44 3.89 -40.20
N THR A 45 7.16 2.90 -39.65
CA THR A 45 7.97 3.08 -38.44
C THR A 45 9.03 4.16 -38.61
N THR A 46 9.67 4.25 -39.78
CA THR A 46 10.65 5.30 -40.10
C THR A 46 10.00 6.68 -40.08
N GLN A 47 8.80 6.82 -40.64
CA GLN A 47 8.07 8.09 -40.63
C GLN A 47 7.69 8.52 -39.21
N ILE A 48 7.17 7.62 -38.39
CA ILE A 48 6.82 7.91 -36.99
C ILE A 48 8.07 8.26 -36.17
N GLY A 49 9.14 7.49 -36.32
CA GLY A 49 10.38 7.68 -35.54
C GLY A 49 11.06 9.03 -35.77
N VAL A 50 10.90 9.64 -36.95
CA VAL A 50 11.49 10.97 -37.23
C VAL A 50 10.61 12.15 -36.77
N MET A 51 9.34 11.93 -36.42
CA MET A 51 8.44 13.03 -36.07
C MET A 51 8.92 13.82 -34.85
N THR A 52 8.74 15.12 -34.88
CA THR A 52 9.05 15.99 -33.73
C THR A 52 8.03 15.82 -32.61
N THR A 53 8.37 16.23 -31.40
CA THR A 53 7.41 16.27 -30.28
C THR A 53 6.25 17.23 -30.54
N THR A 54 6.47 18.32 -31.29
CA THR A 54 5.40 19.22 -31.74
C THR A 54 4.41 18.51 -32.63
N GLN A 55 4.90 17.71 -33.58
CA GLN A 55 4.07 16.91 -34.48
C GLN A 55 3.27 15.84 -33.73
N VAL A 56 3.92 15.12 -32.80
CA VAL A 56 3.26 14.06 -32.01
C VAL A 56 2.14 14.60 -31.13
N LYS A 57 2.24 15.84 -30.61
CA LYS A 57 1.11 16.49 -29.93
C LYS A 57 -0.14 16.61 -30.80
N GLY A 58 0.03 16.62 -32.12
CA GLY A 58 -1.03 16.66 -33.10
C GLY A 58 -1.78 15.35 -33.33
N PHE A 59 -1.27 14.21 -32.85
CA PHE A 59 -1.92 12.92 -33.06
C PHE A 59 -3.35 12.89 -32.53
N SER A 60 -4.30 12.46 -33.35
CA SER A 60 -5.68 12.30 -32.91
C SER A 60 -5.83 11.07 -32.00
N THR A 61 -6.84 11.09 -31.12
CA THR A 61 -7.19 9.90 -30.32
C THR A 61 -7.58 8.72 -31.21
N THR A 62 -8.27 8.96 -32.33
CA THR A 62 -8.61 7.93 -33.32
C THR A 62 -7.37 7.33 -33.99
N GLY A 63 -6.33 8.12 -34.25
CA GLY A 63 -5.06 7.61 -34.77
C GLY A 63 -4.32 6.76 -33.73
N LEU A 64 -4.28 7.23 -32.48
CA LEU A 64 -3.64 6.50 -31.38
C LEU A 64 -4.37 5.20 -30.99
N ASP A 65 -5.70 5.17 -31.07
CA ASP A 65 -6.48 3.95 -30.88
C ASP A 65 -6.19 2.91 -31.97
N ALA A 66 -5.88 3.37 -33.19
CA ALA A 66 -5.53 2.53 -34.33
C ALA A 66 -4.02 2.22 -34.45
N ILE A 67 -3.15 2.71 -33.56
CA ILE A 67 -1.71 2.49 -33.69
C ILE A 67 -1.36 1.01 -33.52
N THR A 68 -0.58 0.47 -34.46
CA THR A 68 -0.09 -0.91 -34.36
C THR A 68 1.06 -1.02 -33.36
N THR A 69 1.30 -2.21 -32.80
CA THR A 69 2.44 -2.44 -31.91
C THR A 69 3.79 -2.24 -32.62
N THR A 70 3.86 -2.52 -33.92
CA THR A 70 5.03 -2.24 -34.76
C THR A 70 5.28 -0.75 -34.94
N GLN A 71 4.24 0.06 -35.16
CA GLN A 71 4.37 1.52 -35.18
C GLN A 71 4.75 2.07 -33.80
N LEU A 72 4.14 1.54 -32.75
CA LEU A 72 4.42 1.96 -31.37
C LEU A 72 5.88 1.70 -30.99
N SER A 73 6.52 0.63 -31.47
CA SER A 73 7.94 0.39 -31.18
C SER A 73 8.88 1.43 -31.79
N ALA A 74 8.41 2.23 -32.77
CA ALA A 74 9.15 3.35 -33.34
C ALA A 74 8.92 4.68 -32.60
N VAL A 75 7.93 4.74 -31.71
CA VAL A 75 7.66 5.93 -30.89
C VAL A 75 8.74 6.04 -29.81
N THR A 76 9.48 7.13 -29.81
CA THR A 76 10.56 7.38 -28.84
C THR A 76 10.01 7.75 -27.47
N THR A 77 10.87 7.70 -26.45
CA THR A 77 10.52 8.08 -25.08
C THR A 77 10.09 9.55 -24.97
N THR A 78 10.75 10.44 -25.73
CA THR A 78 10.43 11.88 -25.76
C THR A 78 9.12 12.17 -26.48
N GLN A 79 8.82 11.43 -27.56
CA GLN A 79 7.54 11.51 -28.26
C GLN A 79 6.39 11.02 -27.37
N LEU A 80 6.55 9.89 -26.67
CA LEU A 80 5.52 9.39 -25.76
C LEU A 80 5.28 10.37 -24.59
N GLY A 81 6.35 10.96 -24.05
CA GLY A 81 6.28 11.91 -22.95
C GLY A 81 5.51 13.20 -23.25
N VAL A 82 5.32 13.58 -24.52
CA VAL A 82 4.55 14.78 -24.89
C VAL A 82 3.07 14.52 -25.20
N LEU A 83 2.62 13.26 -25.21
CA LEU A 83 1.21 12.94 -25.38
C LEU A 83 0.39 13.50 -24.20
N SER A 84 -0.73 14.14 -24.52
CA SER A 84 -1.70 14.54 -23.51
C SER A 84 -2.32 13.32 -22.80
N THR A 85 -2.92 13.56 -21.64
CA THR A 85 -3.66 12.54 -20.89
C THR A 85 -4.83 11.96 -21.71
N THR A 86 -5.51 12.78 -22.51
CA THR A 86 -6.57 12.34 -23.43
C THR A 86 -6.04 11.43 -24.53
N GLN A 87 -4.87 11.75 -25.10
CA GLN A 87 -4.20 10.93 -26.11
C GLN A 87 -3.73 9.58 -25.54
N LEU A 88 -3.13 9.58 -24.34
CA LEU A 88 -2.73 8.33 -23.68
C LEU A 88 -3.91 7.42 -23.35
N ARG A 89 -5.06 7.99 -22.95
CA ARG A 89 -6.29 7.22 -22.71
C ARG A 89 -6.88 6.60 -23.98
N ALA A 90 -6.47 7.04 -25.17
CA ALA A 90 -6.89 6.45 -26.43
C ALA A 90 -6.06 5.22 -26.83
N LEU A 91 -4.90 4.98 -26.20
CA LEU A 91 -4.12 3.79 -26.49
C LEU A 91 -4.81 2.53 -25.96
N THR A 92 -4.89 1.50 -26.80
CA THR A 92 -5.51 0.22 -26.43
C THR A 92 -4.69 -0.53 -25.37
N THR A 93 -5.30 -1.53 -24.72
CA THR A 93 -4.59 -2.43 -23.81
C THR A 93 -3.49 -3.23 -24.52
N THR A 94 -3.68 -3.60 -25.79
CA THR A 94 -2.65 -4.23 -26.62
C THR A 94 -1.45 -3.32 -26.80
N SER A 95 -1.68 -2.03 -27.07
CA SER A 95 -0.63 -1.02 -27.15
C SER A 95 0.08 -0.85 -25.80
N MET A 96 -0.66 -0.83 -24.68
CA MET A 96 -0.05 -0.76 -23.33
C MET A 96 0.84 -1.95 -23.00
N ALA A 97 0.42 -3.16 -23.36
CA ALA A 97 1.21 -4.37 -23.16
C ALA A 97 2.49 -4.40 -24.01
N ALA A 98 2.48 -3.73 -25.16
CA ALA A 98 3.61 -3.65 -26.09
C ALA A 98 4.62 -2.54 -25.76
N LEU A 99 4.31 -1.62 -24.83
CA LEU A 99 5.27 -0.59 -24.41
C LEU A 99 6.51 -1.24 -23.81
N THR A 100 7.69 -0.71 -24.13
CA THR A 100 8.94 -1.11 -23.51
C THR A 100 9.15 -0.40 -22.16
N THR A 101 10.04 -0.94 -21.33
CA THR A 101 10.48 -0.27 -20.08
C THR A 101 11.00 1.15 -20.35
N ALA A 102 11.81 1.33 -21.39
CA ALA A 102 12.35 2.63 -21.78
C ALA A 102 11.26 3.62 -22.20
N GLN A 103 10.24 3.18 -22.94
CA GLN A 103 9.11 4.04 -23.29
C GLN A 103 8.31 4.45 -22.05
N LEU A 104 8.08 3.52 -21.12
CA LEU A 104 7.36 3.83 -19.88
C LEU A 104 8.10 4.83 -19.00
N THR A 105 9.44 4.85 -18.94
CA THR A 105 10.17 5.89 -18.19
C THR A 105 10.00 7.29 -18.77
N GLY A 106 9.56 7.42 -20.03
CA GLY A 106 9.20 8.69 -20.66
C GLY A 106 7.88 9.30 -20.16
N LEU A 107 7.03 8.53 -19.47
CA LEU A 107 5.77 9.03 -18.93
C LEU A 107 5.97 9.78 -17.61
N SER A 108 5.38 10.96 -17.50
CA SER A 108 5.28 11.68 -16.22
C SER A 108 4.32 11.00 -15.23
N SER A 109 4.41 11.36 -13.96
CA SER A 109 3.45 10.90 -12.93
C SER A 109 2.01 11.33 -13.23
N VAL A 110 1.81 12.51 -13.82
CA VAL A 110 0.49 13.01 -14.26
C VAL A 110 -0.09 12.14 -15.37
N GLN A 111 0.75 11.74 -16.33
CA GLN A 111 0.34 10.84 -17.41
C GLN A 111 0.00 9.43 -16.89
N VAL A 112 0.81 8.88 -15.98
CA VAL A 112 0.54 7.59 -15.32
C VAL A 112 -0.77 7.64 -14.53
N GLY A 113 -1.03 8.73 -13.79
CA GLY A 113 -2.28 8.91 -13.03
C GLY A 113 -3.52 9.11 -13.91
N ALA A 114 -3.36 9.43 -15.19
CA ALA A 114 -4.47 9.57 -16.12
C ALA A 114 -4.85 8.27 -16.84
N LEU A 115 -4.00 7.24 -16.79
CA LEU A 115 -4.31 5.94 -17.36
C LEU A 115 -5.53 5.33 -16.66
N THR A 116 -6.35 4.63 -17.45
CA THR A 116 -7.45 3.84 -16.89
C THR A 116 -6.91 2.64 -16.11
N THR A 117 -7.70 2.10 -15.18
CA THR A 117 -7.36 0.87 -14.44
C THR A 117 -7.06 -0.30 -15.38
N THR A 118 -7.84 -0.44 -16.46
CA THR A 118 -7.63 -1.48 -17.48
C THR A 118 -6.31 -1.28 -18.23
N GLN A 119 -5.93 -0.04 -18.56
CA GLN A 119 -4.63 0.24 -19.19
C GLN A 119 -3.47 -0.06 -18.26
N VAL A 120 -3.55 0.29 -16.97
CA VAL A 120 -2.50 -0.05 -15.99
C VAL A 120 -2.35 -1.57 -15.84
N ASN A 121 -3.45 -2.31 -15.78
CA ASN A 121 -3.41 -3.78 -15.71
C ASN A 121 -2.91 -4.45 -16.99
N ALA A 122 -2.94 -3.75 -18.13
CA ALA A 122 -2.38 -4.23 -19.39
C ALA A 122 -0.86 -4.03 -19.48
N ILE A 123 -0.27 -3.16 -18.64
CA ILE A 123 1.18 -3.05 -18.53
C ILE A 123 1.72 -4.36 -17.93
N THR A 124 2.73 -4.95 -18.58
CA THR A 124 3.34 -6.19 -18.10
C THR A 124 3.90 -6.03 -16.69
N THR A 125 3.97 -7.12 -15.92
CA THR A 125 4.50 -7.09 -14.55
C THR A 125 5.95 -6.65 -14.48
N THR A 126 6.79 -7.06 -15.46
CA THR A 126 8.17 -6.58 -15.61
C THR A 126 8.23 -5.06 -15.78
N ASN A 127 7.35 -4.52 -16.62
CA ASN A 127 7.27 -3.09 -16.86
C ASN A 127 6.74 -2.31 -15.65
N LEU A 128 5.73 -2.84 -14.95
CA LEU A 128 5.24 -2.25 -13.71
C LEU A 128 6.34 -2.18 -12.65
N ALA A 129 7.14 -3.24 -12.51
CA ALA A 129 8.30 -3.27 -11.60
C ALA A 129 9.40 -2.25 -12.00
N SER A 130 9.45 -1.83 -13.27
CA SER A 130 10.40 -0.84 -13.77
C SER A 130 9.98 0.62 -13.59
N LEU A 131 8.72 0.88 -13.21
CA LEU A 131 8.25 2.25 -12.98
C LEU A 131 9.04 2.91 -11.85
N SER A 132 9.42 4.17 -12.05
CA SER A 132 10.06 4.96 -11.01
C SER A 132 9.12 5.21 -9.83
N THR A 133 9.67 5.50 -8.65
CA THR A 133 8.90 5.89 -7.48
C THR A 133 8.08 7.16 -7.70
N THR A 134 8.55 8.09 -8.53
CA THR A 134 7.80 9.29 -8.95
C THR A 134 6.57 8.92 -9.76
N GLN A 135 6.68 7.97 -10.69
CA GLN A 135 5.55 7.48 -11.48
C GLN A 135 4.54 6.70 -10.62
N VAL A 136 5.01 5.86 -9.70
CA VAL A 136 4.15 5.12 -8.76
C VAL A 136 3.37 6.06 -7.84
N LYS A 137 3.98 7.17 -7.39
CA LYS A 137 3.26 8.25 -6.67
C LYS A 137 2.16 8.92 -7.50
N GLY A 138 2.25 8.84 -8.83
CA GLY A 138 1.22 9.32 -9.75
C GLY A 138 -0.02 8.43 -9.83
N LEU A 139 0.06 7.16 -9.41
CA LEU A 139 -1.10 6.25 -9.45
C LEU A 139 -2.22 6.75 -8.53
N THR A 140 -3.44 6.81 -9.04
CA THR A 140 -4.59 7.17 -8.23
C THR A 140 -5.01 6.04 -7.28
N ALA A 141 -5.79 6.38 -6.25
CA ALA A 141 -6.42 5.40 -5.37
C ALA A 141 -7.24 4.36 -6.16
N ALA A 142 -8.02 4.80 -7.16
CA ALA A 142 -8.82 3.91 -8.00
C ALA A 142 -7.94 2.95 -8.82
N GLN A 143 -6.81 3.42 -9.35
CA GLN A 143 -5.85 2.55 -10.04
C GLN A 143 -5.26 1.51 -9.09
N LEU A 144 -4.82 1.89 -7.90
CA LEU A 144 -4.24 0.97 -6.92
C LEU A 144 -5.22 -0.11 -6.45
N VAL A 145 -6.48 0.26 -6.17
CA VAL A 145 -7.55 -0.70 -5.83
C VAL A 145 -7.88 -1.61 -7.00
N GLY A 146 -7.88 -1.06 -8.22
CA GLY A 146 -8.20 -1.78 -9.44
C GLY A 146 -7.07 -2.66 -9.97
N LEU A 147 -5.87 -2.64 -9.37
CA LEU A 147 -4.78 -3.51 -9.80
C LEU A 147 -5.14 -4.98 -9.57
N SER A 148 -4.90 -5.81 -10.58
CA SER A 148 -4.92 -7.26 -10.43
C SER A 148 -3.90 -7.69 -9.37
N LEU A 149 -4.10 -8.87 -8.75
CA LEU A 149 -3.15 -9.39 -7.78
C LEU A 149 -1.74 -9.60 -8.38
N ALA A 150 -1.66 -10.02 -9.63
CA ALA A 150 -0.38 -10.17 -10.33
C ALA A 150 0.31 -8.82 -10.53
N SER A 151 -0.43 -7.79 -10.97
CA SER A 151 0.09 -6.44 -11.17
C SER A 151 0.50 -5.76 -9.86
N PHE A 152 -0.30 -5.91 -8.79
CA PHE A 152 0.03 -5.38 -7.47
C PHE A 152 1.24 -6.12 -6.87
N GLY A 153 1.27 -7.45 -6.96
CA GLY A 153 2.38 -8.28 -6.48
C GLY A 153 3.70 -8.04 -7.21
N ALA A 154 3.66 -7.51 -8.44
CA ALA A 154 4.83 -7.10 -9.20
C ALA A 154 5.48 -5.80 -8.69
N LEU A 155 4.78 -5.01 -7.86
CA LEU A 155 5.36 -3.81 -7.27
C LEU A 155 6.49 -4.20 -6.30
N THR A 156 7.62 -3.54 -6.48
CA THR A 156 8.82 -3.72 -5.66
C THR A 156 8.65 -3.10 -4.28
N THR A 157 9.49 -3.51 -3.33
CA THR A 157 9.54 -2.90 -1.98
C THR A 157 9.77 -1.39 -2.03
N THR A 158 10.66 -0.93 -2.91
CA THR A 158 10.96 0.50 -3.11
C THR A 158 9.76 1.28 -3.65
N GLN A 159 8.99 0.69 -4.57
CA GLN A 159 7.78 1.31 -5.11
C GLN A 159 6.66 1.39 -4.06
N LEU A 160 6.45 0.32 -3.29
CA LEU A 160 5.48 0.30 -2.20
C LEU A 160 5.86 1.29 -1.08
N GLY A 161 7.14 1.34 -0.71
CA GLY A 161 7.67 2.32 0.23
C GLY A 161 7.58 3.77 -0.24
N ALA A 162 7.40 4.01 -1.55
CA ALA A 162 7.19 5.34 -2.10
C ALA A 162 5.73 5.79 -2.11
N LEU A 163 4.76 4.91 -1.87
CA LEU A 163 3.34 5.28 -1.84
C LEU A 163 3.07 6.32 -0.74
N THR A 164 2.23 7.30 -1.06
CA THR A 164 1.75 8.26 -0.07
C THR A 164 0.81 7.58 0.95
N THR A 165 0.65 8.17 2.12
CA THR A 165 -0.31 7.67 3.14
C THR A 165 -1.74 7.63 2.62
N THR A 166 -2.14 8.58 1.77
CA THR A 166 -3.44 8.60 1.09
C THR A 166 -3.62 7.40 0.16
N GLN A 167 -2.58 7.06 -0.62
CA GLN A 167 -2.58 5.88 -1.48
C GLN A 167 -2.63 4.58 -0.65
N VAL A 168 -1.82 4.49 0.42
CA VAL A 168 -1.80 3.32 1.32
C VAL A 168 -3.15 3.09 2.00
N ARG A 169 -3.79 4.16 2.50
CA ARG A 169 -5.12 4.09 3.12
C ARG A 169 -6.22 3.68 2.13
N SER A 170 -5.96 3.85 0.84
CA SER A 170 -6.91 3.50 -0.22
C SER A 170 -6.73 2.09 -0.76
N LEU A 171 -5.71 1.32 -0.33
CA LEU A 171 -5.49 -0.03 -0.83
C LEU A 171 -6.70 -0.95 -0.56
N GLY A 172 -6.94 -1.91 -1.45
CA GLY A 172 -7.94 -2.95 -1.23
C GLY A 172 -7.46 -4.00 -0.23
N THR A 173 -8.39 -4.59 0.53
CA THR A 173 -8.08 -5.67 1.50
C THR A 173 -7.46 -6.88 0.82
N ILE A 174 -7.87 -7.20 -0.42
CA ILE A 174 -7.31 -8.29 -1.23
C ILE A 174 -5.84 -8.01 -1.57
N ASN A 175 -5.48 -6.78 -1.94
CA ASN A 175 -4.09 -6.40 -2.20
C ASN A 175 -3.24 -6.47 -0.91
N VAL A 176 -3.78 -5.98 0.21
CA VAL A 176 -3.08 -6.02 1.51
C VAL A 176 -2.88 -7.46 2.00
N ALA A 177 -3.87 -8.34 1.82
CA ALA A 177 -3.77 -9.76 2.17
C ALA A 177 -2.74 -10.51 1.33
N ALA A 178 -2.45 -10.03 0.11
CA ALA A 178 -1.47 -10.61 -0.79
C ALA A 178 -0.03 -10.10 -0.56
N LEU A 179 0.20 -9.16 0.37
CA LEU A 179 1.53 -8.64 0.65
C LEU A 179 2.43 -9.72 1.24
N THR A 180 3.59 -9.90 0.64
CA THR A 180 4.67 -10.68 1.26
C THR A 180 5.26 -9.94 2.46
N THR A 181 5.94 -10.64 3.37
CA THR A 181 6.67 -10.01 4.49
C THR A 181 7.77 -9.08 3.97
N THR A 182 8.43 -9.42 2.87
CA THR A 182 9.43 -8.57 2.20
C THR A 182 8.82 -7.28 1.68
N GLN A 183 7.66 -7.34 1.02
CA GLN A 183 6.93 -6.15 0.56
C GLN A 183 6.46 -5.28 1.72
N LEU A 184 5.91 -5.88 2.78
CA LEU A 184 5.50 -5.16 3.98
C LEU A 184 6.69 -4.50 4.70
N GLY A 185 7.87 -5.12 4.68
CA GLY A 185 9.11 -4.53 5.20
C GLY A 185 9.53 -3.24 4.48
N GLY A 186 9.05 -3.01 3.26
CA GLY A 186 9.26 -1.75 2.53
C GLY A 186 8.41 -0.58 3.03
N PHE A 187 7.38 -0.82 3.86
CA PHE A 187 6.52 0.23 4.40
C PHE A 187 7.19 0.94 5.59
N SER A 188 7.19 2.26 5.56
CA SER A 188 7.58 3.11 6.69
C SER A 188 6.56 3.02 7.84
N SER A 189 6.96 3.42 9.05
CA SER A 189 6.04 3.55 10.19
C SER A 189 4.87 4.49 9.90
N THR A 190 5.10 5.58 9.16
CA THR A 190 4.03 6.52 8.78
C THR A 190 3.01 5.87 7.83
N GLN A 191 3.45 5.01 6.91
CA GLN A 191 2.54 4.26 6.03
C GLN A 191 1.79 3.17 6.79
N ILE A 192 2.44 2.45 7.71
CA ILE A 192 1.76 1.49 8.60
C ILE A 192 0.70 2.21 9.46
N GLY A 193 1.03 3.39 9.98
CA GLY A 193 0.10 4.27 10.68
C GLY A 193 -1.04 4.83 9.83
N ALA A 194 -0.96 4.75 8.49
CA ALA A 194 -2.04 5.14 7.59
C ALA A 194 -3.04 4.02 7.30
N LEU A 195 -2.71 2.75 7.62
CA LEU A 195 -3.60 1.62 7.42
C LEU A 195 -4.82 1.71 8.34
N THR A 196 -6.01 1.49 7.81
CA THR A 196 -7.21 1.38 8.65
C THR A 196 -7.20 0.07 9.43
N ALA A 197 -8.00 -0.03 10.50
CA ALA A 197 -8.20 -1.30 11.21
C ALA A 197 -8.64 -2.44 10.27
N THR A 198 -9.46 -2.13 9.27
CA THR A 198 -9.87 -3.10 8.24
C THR A 198 -8.68 -3.62 7.42
N LEU A 199 -7.74 -2.76 7.04
CA LEU A 199 -6.53 -3.19 6.31
C LEU A 199 -5.56 -3.94 7.22
N LEU A 200 -5.39 -3.51 8.47
CA LEU A 200 -4.58 -4.23 9.46
C LEU A 200 -5.13 -5.64 9.72
N ASN A 201 -6.46 -5.80 9.72
CA ASN A 201 -7.11 -7.11 9.84
C ASN A 201 -7.06 -7.95 8.55
N ALA A 202 -6.73 -7.35 7.41
CA ALA A 202 -6.53 -8.06 6.15
C ALA A 202 -5.10 -8.63 6.00
N LEU A 203 -4.13 -8.12 6.76
CA LEU A 203 -2.78 -8.68 6.79
C LEU A 203 -2.83 -10.13 7.29
N SER A 204 -2.01 -10.99 6.68
CA SER A 204 -1.83 -12.35 7.17
C SER A 204 -1.21 -12.37 8.56
N THR A 205 -1.42 -13.45 9.32
CA THR A 205 -0.79 -13.63 10.64
C THR A 205 0.74 -13.58 10.56
N THR A 206 1.33 -14.13 9.49
CA THR A 206 2.76 -14.04 9.20
C THR A 206 3.22 -12.60 8.95
N ASN A 207 2.41 -11.78 8.28
CA ASN A 207 2.72 -10.37 8.10
C ASN A 207 2.69 -9.61 9.44
N ILE A 208 1.70 -9.87 10.29
CA ILE A 208 1.61 -9.24 11.61
C ILE A 208 2.83 -9.58 12.47
N ALA A 209 3.22 -10.84 12.53
CA ALA A 209 4.42 -11.28 13.26
C ALA A 209 5.73 -10.70 12.68
N ALA A 210 5.74 -10.33 11.39
CA ALA A 210 6.89 -9.75 10.71
C ALA A 210 7.01 -8.21 10.83
N LEU A 211 6.02 -7.50 11.39
CA LEU A 211 6.11 -6.06 11.60
C LEU A 211 7.29 -5.71 12.52
N SER A 212 8.14 -4.79 12.10
CA SER A 212 9.22 -4.30 12.96
C SER A 212 8.68 -3.45 14.12
N THR A 213 9.43 -3.36 15.22
CA THR A 213 9.11 -2.43 16.32
C THR A 213 9.04 -0.99 15.84
N THR A 214 9.92 -0.58 14.91
CA THR A 214 9.88 0.74 14.27
C THR A 214 8.55 0.97 13.54
N GLN A 215 8.07 -0.01 12.77
CA GLN A 215 6.77 0.09 12.09
C GLN A 215 5.60 0.21 13.07
N LEU A 216 5.64 -0.53 14.18
CA LEU A 216 4.61 -0.48 15.22
C LEU A 216 4.53 0.87 15.95
N THR A 217 5.60 1.67 15.98
CA THR A 217 5.54 3.05 16.50
C THR A 217 4.58 3.94 15.71
N GLY A 218 4.27 3.59 14.46
CA GLY A 218 3.32 4.32 13.64
C GLY A 218 1.85 4.03 13.96
N LEU A 219 1.55 2.95 14.69
CA LEU A 219 0.17 2.59 15.02
C LEU A 219 -0.37 3.46 16.17
N SER A 220 -1.55 4.03 15.98
CA SER A 220 -2.30 4.65 17.07
C SER A 220 -2.93 3.60 18.00
N SER A 221 -3.32 4.01 19.21
CA SER A 221 -4.10 3.17 20.12
C SER A 221 -5.45 2.75 19.50
N VAL A 222 -6.08 3.63 18.71
CA VAL A 222 -7.33 3.33 18.00
C VAL A 222 -7.15 2.20 16.98
N GLN A 223 -6.05 2.24 16.21
CA GLN A 223 -5.73 1.17 15.27
C GLN A 223 -5.44 -0.15 15.98
N LEU A 224 -4.65 -0.10 17.07
CA LEU A 224 -4.37 -1.29 17.87
C LEU A 224 -5.64 -1.94 18.40
N ILE A 225 -6.58 -1.17 18.97
CA ILE A 225 -7.89 -1.70 19.44
C ILE A 225 -8.69 -2.32 18.30
N GLY A 226 -8.58 -1.77 17.08
CA GLY A 226 -9.25 -2.27 15.89
C GLY A 226 -8.68 -3.58 15.35
N ILE A 227 -7.48 -4.01 15.76
CA ILE A 227 -6.90 -5.30 15.36
C ILE A 227 -7.65 -6.43 16.09
N ASN A 228 -8.19 -7.37 15.34
CA ASN A 228 -8.91 -8.52 15.90
C ASN A 228 -7.98 -9.41 16.75
N THR A 229 -8.56 -10.24 17.61
CA THR A 229 -7.80 -11.09 18.54
C THR A 229 -6.95 -12.15 17.85
N THR A 230 -7.36 -12.63 16.68
CA THR A 230 -6.58 -13.57 15.85
C THR A 230 -5.25 -12.94 15.42
N ASN A 231 -5.27 -11.73 14.89
CA ASN A 231 -4.06 -11.01 14.48
C ASN A 231 -3.28 -10.48 15.69
N PHE A 232 -3.96 -9.97 16.71
CA PHE A 232 -3.28 -9.44 17.91
C PHE A 232 -2.45 -10.52 18.63
N SER A 233 -2.95 -11.76 18.69
CA SER A 233 -2.22 -12.87 19.32
C SER A 233 -0.89 -13.23 18.62
N GLN A 234 -0.69 -12.77 17.37
CA GLN A 234 0.52 -13.01 16.59
C GLN A 234 1.66 -12.03 16.89
N PHE A 235 1.41 -11.00 17.70
CA PHE A 235 2.48 -10.09 18.12
C PHE A 235 3.52 -10.85 18.94
N THR A 236 4.77 -10.78 18.51
CA THR A 236 5.92 -11.34 19.23
C THR A 236 6.17 -10.60 20.55
N THR A 237 6.94 -11.23 21.43
CA THR A 237 7.41 -10.62 22.68
C THR A 237 8.13 -9.30 22.44
N THR A 238 9.02 -9.24 21.45
CA THR A 238 9.76 -8.03 21.07
C THR A 238 8.83 -6.92 20.58
N GLN A 239 7.82 -7.26 19.79
CA GLN A 239 6.83 -6.29 19.30
C GLN A 239 6.01 -5.69 20.44
N LEU A 240 5.50 -6.52 21.36
CA LEU A 240 4.74 -6.04 22.53
C LEU A 240 5.61 -5.20 23.48
N ALA A 241 6.85 -5.61 23.73
CA ALA A 241 7.80 -4.85 24.53
C ALA A 241 8.16 -3.50 23.88
N GLY A 242 8.05 -3.38 22.55
CA GLY A 242 8.26 -2.14 21.80
C GLY A 242 7.06 -1.18 21.79
N LEU A 243 5.86 -1.60 22.23
CA LEU A 243 4.69 -0.73 22.29
C LEU A 243 4.80 0.29 23.43
N THR A 244 4.26 1.48 23.23
CA THR A 244 4.18 2.50 24.29
C THR A 244 3.14 2.14 25.35
N THR A 245 3.26 2.74 26.54
CA THR A 245 2.24 2.63 27.60
C THR A 245 0.88 3.16 27.14
N THR A 246 0.84 4.22 26.33
CA THR A 246 -0.40 4.75 25.74
C THR A 246 -1.06 3.75 24.79
N GLN A 247 -0.28 3.06 23.96
CA GLN A 247 -0.77 2.02 23.05
C GLN A 247 -1.33 0.82 23.84
N LEU A 248 -0.62 0.35 24.86
CA LEU A 248 -1.05 -0.80 25.69
C LEU A 248 -2.26 -0.48 26.58
N LYS A 249 -2.30 0.73 27.16
CA LYS A 249 -3.50 1.23 27.87
C LYS A 249 -4.74 1.29 26.97
N GLY A 250 -4.53 1.40 25.65
CA GLY A 250 -5.59 1.37 24.65
C GLY A 250 -6.25 0.00 24.49
N LEU A 251 -5.54 -1.12 24.69
CA LEU A 251 -6.03 -2.46 24.33
C LEU A 251 -7.45 -2.77 24.82
N SER A 252 -8.22 -3.50 24.02
CA SER A 252 -9.51 -4.01 24.49
C SER A 252 -9.34 -5.12 25.51
N ALA A 253 -10.36 -5.36 26.34
CA ALA A 253 -10.41 -6.52 27.23
C ALA A 253 -10.23 -7.84 26.43
N ALA A 254 -10.85 -7.96 25.25
CA ALA A 254 -10.71 -9.14 24.39
C ALA A 254 -9.29 -9.35 23.85
N GLN A 255 -8.51 -8.28 23.64
CA GLN A 255 -7.10 -8.41 23.28
C GLN A 255 -6.25 -8.85 24.48
N ALA A 256 -6.56 -8.35 25.67
CA ALA A 256 -5.90 -8.80 26.90
C ALA A 256 -6.16 -10.29 27.19
N THR A 257 -7.35 -10.83 26.87
CA THR A 257 -7.65 -12.27 27.07
C THR A 257 -6.76 -13.20 26.23
N VAL A 258 -6.22 -12.73 25.10
CA VAL A 258 -5.42 -13.56 24.19
C VAL A 258 -3.90 -13.39 24.37
N LEU A 259 -3.47 -12.64 25.40
CA LEU A 259 -2.06 -12.55 25.76
C LEU A 259 -1.59 -13.87 26.40
N SER A 260 -0.57 -14.48 25.80
CA SER A 260 0.14 -15.61 26.41
C SER A 260 0.96 -15.19 27.63
N THR A 261 1.31 -16.15 28.48
CA THR A 261 2.23 -15.93 29.60
C THR A 261 3.58 -15.41 29.13
N THR A 262 4.14 -15.96 28.05
CA THR A 262 5.41 -15.53 27.46
C THR A 262 5.36 -14.07 26.98
N GLN A 263 4.26 -13.65 26.36
CA GLN A 263 4.06 -12.25 25.95
C GLN A 263 3.97 -11.30 27.16
N LEU A 264 3.24 -11.68 28.20
CA LEU A 264 3.16 -10.89 29.44
C LEU A 264 4.51 -10.81 30.16
N SER A 265 5.28 -11.89 30.21
CA SER A 265 6.62 -11.87 30.82
C SER A 265 7.60 -10.96 30.07
N ALA A 266 7.35 -10.67 28.79
CA ALA A 266 8.22 -9.81 27.97
C ALA A 266 7.92 -8.31 28.08
N ILE A 267 6.71 -7.91 28.50
CA ILE A 267 6.41 -6.49 28.71
C ILE A 267 7.02 -5.98 30.03
N THR A 268 7.41 -4.72 30.01
CA THR A 268 8.00 -4.02 31.15
C THR A 268 6.99 -3.79 32.28
N THR A 269 7.49 -3.53 33.49
CA THR A 269 6.68 -3.15 34.65
C THR A 269 5.88 -1.86 34.39
N ALA A 270 6.46 -0.87 33.71
CA ALA A 270 5.77 0.36 33.34
C ALA A 270 4.62 0.12 32.36
N GLN A 271 4.82 -0.77 31.39
CA GLN A 271 3.78 -1.18 30.44
C GLN A 271 2.64 -1.91 31.15
N LEU A 272 2.94 -2.89 32.01
CA LEU A 272 1.91 -3.62 32.75
C LEU A 272 1.15 -2.70 33.72
N GLY A 273 1.86 -1.82 34.45
CA GLY A 273 1.26 -0.82 35.33
C GLY A 273 0.34 0.18 34.60
N SER A 274 0.53 0.37 33.29
CA SER A 274 -0.32 1.25 32.47
C SER A 274 -1.67 0.64 32.06
N PHE A 275 -1.89 -0.66 32.29
CA PHE A 275 -3.13 -1.33 31.88
C PHE A 275 -4.37 -0.70 32.54
N ALA A 276 -5.50 -0.69 31.85
CA ALA A 276 -6.79 -0.40 32.47
C ALA A 276 -7.24 -1.58 33.34
N THR A 277 -8.08 -1.31 34.35
CA THR A 277 -8.65 -2.35 35.23
C THR A 277 -9.42 -3.41 34.47
N THR A 278 -10.10 -3.03 33.39
CA THR A 278 -10.82 -3.95 32.49
C THR A 278 -9.89 -4.93 31.78
N GLN A 279 -8.67 -4.50 31.43
CA GLN A 279 -7.66 -5.36 30.82
C GLN A 279 -7.07 -6.33 31.84
N VAL A 280 -6.75 -5.84 33.05
CA VAL A 280 -6.24 -6.69 34.16
C VAL A 280 -7.28 -7.76 34.54
N LYS A 281 -8.55 -7.39 34.65
CA LYS A 281 -9.66 -8.32 34.91
C LYS A 281 -9.85 -9.35 33.78
N ALA A 282 -9.44 -9.03 32.56
CA ALA A 282 -9.53 -9.93 31.42
C ALA A 282 -8.36 -10.93 31.31
N LEU A 283 -7.28 -10.74 32.07
CA LEU A 283 -6.18 -11.71 32.10
C LEU A 283 -6.66 -13.06 32.69
N SER A 284 -6.16 -14.17 32.15
CA SER A 284 -6.48 -15.49 32.72
C SER A 284 -5.83 -15.69 34.09
N THR A 285 -6.32 -16.64 34.88
CA THR A 285 -5.67 -17.07 36.12
C THR A 285 -4.24 -17.54 35.90
N THR A 286 -3.99 -18.25 34.79
CA THR A 286 -2.65 -18.66 34.36
C THR A 286 -1.74 -17.47 34.06
N ASN A 287 -2.27 -16.41 33.45
CA ASN A 287 -1.52 -15.17 33.25
C ASN A 287 -1.14 -14.51 34.57
N ILE A 288 -2.10 -14.38 35.50
CA ILE A 288 -1.87 -13.79 36.83
C ILE A 288 -0.77 -14.56 37.59
N ALA A 289 -0.88 -15.89 37.64
CA ALA A 289 0.10 -16.75 38.29
C ALA A 289 1.51 -16.67 37.67
N ALA A 290 1.60 -16.41 36.37
CA ALA A 290 2.86 -16.34 35.62
C ALA A 290 3.56 -14.97 35.68
N LEU A 291 2.92 -13.93 36.24
CA LEU A 291 3.58 -12.63 36.42
C LEU A 291 4.79 -12.77 37.34
N THR A 292 5.91 -12.15 36.97
CA THR A 292 7.09 -12.10 37.86
C THR A 292 6.80 -11.24 39.10
N THR A 293 7.62 -11.38 40.15
CA THR A 293 7.50 -10.56 41.37
C THR A 293 7.51 -9.06 41.06
N SER A 294 8.42 -8.60 40.19
CA SER A 294 8.51 -7.19 39.80
C SER A 294 7.30 -6.73 38.98
N GLN A 295 6.78 -7.57 38.09
CA GLN A 295 5.59 -7.25 37.30
C GLN A 295 4.34 -7.19 38.17
N PHE A 296 4.14 -8.14 39.08
CA PHE A 296 3.02 -8.13 40.00
C PHE A 296 3.05 -6.91 40.93
N GLY A 297 4.24 -6.56 41.45
CA GLY A 297 4.45 -5.36 42.24
C GLY A 297 4.24 -4.05 41.49
N ALA A 298 4.31 -4.06 40.15
CA ALA A 298 4.06 -2.89 39.31
C ALA A 298 2.57 -2.60 39.07
N LEU A 299 1.67 -3.54 39.41
CA LEU A 299 0.23 -3.28 39.36
C LEU A 299 -0.15 -2.20 40.39
N THR A 300 -0.98 -1.25 40.02
CA THR A 300 -1.54 -0.26 40.94
C THR A 300 -2.50 -0.90 41.93
N SER A 301 -2.73 -0.27 43.09
CA SER A 301 -3.74 -0.73 44.05
C SER A 301 -5.14 -0.82 43.43
N VAL A 302 -5.46 0.07 42.48
CA VAL A 302 -6.73 0.06 41.74
C VAL A 302 -6.84 -1.16 40.80
N GLN A 303 -5.74 -1.59 40.18
CA GLN A 303 -5.71 -2.81 39.36
C GLN A 303 -5.81 -4.07 40.23
N ILE A 304 -5.14 -4.12 41.38
CA ILE A 304 -5.25 -5.24 42.34
C ILE A 304 -6.68 -5.35 42.87
N ALA A 305 -7.30 -4.23 43.25
CA ALA A 305 -8.70 -4.18 43.68
C ALA A 305 -9.70 -4.64 42.59
N ALA A 306 -9.31 -4.58 41.31
CA ALA A 306 -10.14 -4.98 40.18
C ALA A 306 -10.04 -6.47 39.83
N LEU A 307 -9.09 -7.22 40.42
CA LEU A 307 -8.94 -8.66 40.20
C LEU A 307 -10.21 -9.40 40.62
N THR A 308 -10.60 -10.43 39.87
CA THR A 308 -11.68 -11.33 40.28
C THR A 308 -11.24 -12.20 41.45
N THR A 309 -12.20 -12.75 42.19
CA THR A 309 -11.92 -13.70 43.27
C THR A 309 -11.14 -14.93 42.77
N THR A 310 -11.46 -15.43 41.56
CA THR A 310 -10.73 -16.52 40.93
C THR A 310 -9.29 -16.13 40.55
N GLN A 311 -9.07 -14.90 40.09
CA GLN A 311 -7.71 -14.41 39.82
C GLN A 311 -6.89 -14.28 41.11
N VAL A 312 -7.52 -13.85 42.21
CA VAL A 312 -6.86 -13.75 43.53
C VAL A 312 -6.46 -15.14 44.05
N GLN A 313 -7.31 -16.16 43.89
CA GLN A 313 -6.96 -17.54 44.23
C GLN A 313 -5.79 -18.11 43.41
N ALA A 314 -5.51 -17.54 42.23
CA ALA A 314 -4.40 -17.97 41.39
C ALA A 314 -3.07 -17.27 41.72
N ILE A 315 -3.07 -16.30 42.66
CA ILE A 315 -1.86 -15.61 43.10
C ILE A 315 -0.94 -16.61 43.80
N THR A 316 0.32 -16.66 43.37
CA THR A 316 1.34 -17.54 43.95
C THR A 316 2.19 -16.82 45.01
N THR A 317 3.00 -17.56 45.76
CA THR A 317 3.97 -16.97 46.70
C THR A 317 4.96 -16.02 46.04
N VAL A 318 5.33 -16.27 44.77
CA VAL A 318 6.17 -15.38 43.95
C VAL A 318 5.50 -14.03 43.73
N ASN A 319 4.18 -14.02 43.52
CA ASN A 319 3.39 -12.80 43.34
C ASN A 319 3.24 -12.04 44.67
N ILE A 320 2.94 -12.76 45.77
CA ILE A 320 2.80 -12.18 47.12
C ILE A 320 4.07 -11.44 47.53
N GLY A 321 5.25 -11.97 47.22
CA GLY A 321 6.53 -11.32 47.51
C GLY A 321 6.73 -9.95 46.82
N GLY A 322 5.91 -9.62 45.82
CA GLY A 322 5.94 -8.34 45.11
C GLY A 322 4.92 -7.33 45.61
N LEU A 323 4.00 -7.71 46.51
CA LEU A 323 2.95 -6.82 46.99
C LEU A 323 3.49 -5.74 47.94
N THR A 324 3.01 -4.52 47.72
CA THR A 324 3.20 -3.36 48.60
C THR A 324 2.05 -3.25 49.59
N THR A 325 2.29 -2.55 50.70
CA THR A 325 1.24 -2.28 51.71
C THR A 325 0.04 -1.53 51.13
N THR A 326 0.27 -0.60 50.18
CA THR A 326 -0.80 0.11 49.47
C THR A 326 -1.65 -0.82 48.60
N GLN A 327 -1.05 -1.81 47.95
CA GLN A 327 -1.81 -2.80 47.17
C GLN A 327 -2.62 -3.73 48.09
N ILE A 328 -2.04 -4.20 49.20
CA ILE A 328 -2.74 -5.04 50.19
C ILE A 328 -3.93 -4.29 50.79
N ALA A 329 -3.74 -3.02 51.17
CA ALA A 329 -4.80 -2.16 51.67
C ALA A 329 -5.92 -1.90 50.65
N GLY A 330 -5.66 -2.07 49.36
CA GLY A 330 -6.63 -1.93 48.29
C GLY A 330 -7.50 -3.17 48.03
N LEU A 331 -7.20 -4.31 48.67
CA LEU A 331 -7.97 -5.54 48.50
C LEU A 331 -9.42 -5.35 49.01
N GLN A 332 -10.37 -5.83 48.22
CA GLN A 332 -11.79 -5.83 48.55
C GLN A 332 -12.11 -6.99 49.50
N ALA A 333 -13.13 -6.84 50.34
CA ALA A 333 -13.53 -7.88 51.31
C ALA A 333 -13.74 -9.26 50.64
N ALA A 334 -14.40 -9.29 49.47
CA ALA A 334 -14.62 -10.52 48.72
C ALA A 334 -13.33 -11.21 48.23
N GLN A 335 -12.22 -10.45 48.07
CA GLN A 335 -10.92 -10.97 47.66
C GLN A 335 -10.11 -11.54 48.84
N VAL A 336 -10.39 -11.13 50.08
CA VAL A 336 -9.69 -11.60 51.28
C VAL A 336 -10.37 -12.84 51.89
N LEU A 337 -11.61 -13.11 51.51
CA LEU A 337 -12.43 -14.23 52.01
C LEU A 337 -12.29 -15.52 51.20
N VAL A 338 -11.43 -15.54 50.17
CA VAL A 338 -11.12 -16.70 49.32
C VAL A 338 -9.79 -17.32 49.70
#